data_AF-A0A8T5LZ82-F1
#
_entry.id   AF-A0A8T5LZ82-F1
#
_cell.length_a   1.000
_cell.length_b   1.000
_cell.length_c   1.000
_cell.angle_alpha   90.00
_cell.angle_beta   90.00
_cell.angle_gamma   90.00
#
_symmetry.space_group_name_H-M   'P 1'
#
loop_
_entity.id
_entity.type
_entity.pdbx_description
1 polymer ?
#
loop_
_entity_poly.entity_id
_entity_poly.type
_entity_poly.pdbx_seq_one_letter_code
_entity_poly.pdbx_strand_id
1 'polypeptide(L)'
;MQKGFASILALITVIMGFGLTQSQFQNQYSFQETIQSMIEGEQNNFERTSLEENTDHIIESTLQEQLAIEELNPLIVNQAISQNLFAFFQDIENENQNIQFYWVQVTPESYDRILLVEPNPLTAEKIMELTKTLIVKTGNIVTGETVFTGGLRQNQAIIAHISSPNHQEFFLIPIQHSTIVQVIA
;
A
#
# COMPACT_ATOMS: atom_id res chain seq x y z
N MET A 1 1.80 45.66 -55.92
CA MET A 1 2.33 45.45 -54.55
C MET A 1 1.26 45.01 -53.54
N GLN A 2 0.04 45.56 -53.55
CA GLN A 2 -1.01 45.19 -52.57
C GLN A 2 -1.39 43.69 -52.53
N LYS A 3 -1.44 42.99 -53.67
CA LYS A 3 -1.82 41.56 -53.72
C LYS A 3 -0.80 40.63 -53.03
N GLY A 4 0.51 40.96 -53.11
CA GLY A 4 1.58 40.18 -52.47
C GLY A 4 1.62 40.36 -50.96
N PHE A 5 1.29 41.55 -50.47
CA PHE A 5 1.19 41.83 -49.03
C PHE A 5 0.00 41.11 -48.39
N ALA A 6 -1.16 41.09 -49.06
CA ALA A 6 -2.34 40.37 -48.60
C ALA A 6 -2.12 38.84 -48.53
N SER A 7 -1.39 38.26 -49.48
CA SER A 7 -1.05 36.83 -49.44
C SER A 7 -0.07 36.47 -48.33
N ILE A 8 0.88 37.35 -48.00
CA ILE A 8 1.81 37.15 -46.88
C ILE A 8 1.06 37.23 -45.54
N LEU A 9 0.16 38.20 -45.39
CA LEU A 9 -0.72 38.32 -44.22
C LEU A 9 -1.62 37.09 -44.05
N ALA A 10 -2.22 36.59 -45.13
CA ALA A 10 -3.03 35.37 -45.09
C ALA A 10 -2.21 34.15 -44.64
N LEU A 11 -0.98 34.00 -45.15
CA LEU A 11 -0.07 32.91 -44.76
C LEU A 11 0.32 33.00 -43.28
N ILE A 12 0.65 34.20 -42.78
CA ILE A 12 0.97 34.43 -41.37
C ILE A 12 -0.22 34.07 -40.47
N THR A 13 -1.44 34.48 -40.84
CA THR A 13 -2.66 34.12 -40.09
C THR A 13 -2.91 32.62 -40.07
N VAL A 14 -2.66 31.91 -41.17
CA VAL A 14 -2.78 30.44 -41.22
C VAL A 14 -1.74 29.77 -40.31
N ILE A 15 -0.48 30.21 -40.34
CA ILE A 15 0.59 29.67 -39.48
C ILE A 15 0.26 29.91 -38.00
N MET A 16 -0.17 31.11 -37.64
CA MET A 16 -0.58 31.42 -36.26
C MET A 16 -1.81 30.61 -35.85
N GLY A 17 -2.79 30.42 -36.75
CA GLY A 17 -3.95 29.57 -36.51
C GLY A 17 -3.55 28.11 -36.24
N PHE A 18 -2.65 27.55 -37.04
CA PHE A 18 -2.12 26.19 -36.82
C PHE A 18 -1.30 26.07 -35.52
N GLY A 19 -0.50 27.09 -35.17
CA GLY A 19 0.24 27.10 -33.90
C GLY A 19 -0.69 27.11 -32.68
N LEU A 20 -1.77 27.91 -32.75
CA LEU A 20 -2.79 27.97 -31.69
C LEU A 20 -3.56 26.65 -31.58
N THR A 21 -3.95 26.02 -32.70
CA THR A 21 -4.64 24.72 -32.63
C THR A 21 -3.73 23.61 -32.11
N GLN A 22 -2.46 23.55 -32.53
CA GLN A 22 -1.52 22.58 -31.95
C GLN A 22 -1.32 22.78 -30.44
N SER A 23 -1.18 24.04 -30.00
CA SER A 23 -1.07 24.34 -28.57
C SER A 23 -2.32 23.93 -27.79
N GLN A 24 -3.52 24.14 -28.35
CA GLN A 24 -4.76 23.67 -27.73
C GLN A 24 -4.82 22.15 -27.62
N PHE A 25 -4.42 21.42 -28.67
CA PHE A 25 -4.35 19.97 -28.62
C PHE A 25 -3.36 19.49 -27.56
N GLN A 26 -2.14 20.02 -27.53
CA GLN A 26 -1.13 19.66 -26.52
C GLN A 26 -1.62 19.92 -25.09
N ASN A 27 -2.28 21.06 -24.85
CA ASN A 27 -2.86 21.37 -23.55
C ASN A 27 -3.98 20.40 -23.17
N GLN A 28 -4.85 20.02 -24.11
CA GLN A 28 -5.90 19.03 -23.87
C GLN A 28 -5.32 17.66 -23.53
N TYR A 29 -4.30 17.20 -24.27
CA TYR A 29 -3.62 15.93 -23.98
C TYR A 29 -2.96 15.94 -22.60
N SER A 30 -2.18 16.98 -22.28
CA SER A 30 -1.53 17.11 -20.97
C SER A 30 -2.54 17.17 -19.82
N PHE A 31 -3.68 17.85 -20.02
CA PHE A 31 -4.76 17.88 -19.04
C PHE A 31 -5.42 16.50 -18.84
N GLN A 32 -5.64 15.75 -19.92
CA GLN A 32 -6.16 14.39 -19.84
C GLN A 32 -5.20 13.44 -19.13
N GLU A 33 -3.91 13.49 -19.45
CA GLU A 33 -2.86 12.71 -18.77
C GLU A 33 -2.80 13.05 -17.27
N THR A 34 -2.90 14.33 -16.92
CA THR A 34 -2.91 14.77 -15.52
C THR A 34 -4.12 14.23 -14.77
N ILE A 35 -5.33 14.31 -15.36
CA ILE A 35 -6.55 13.75 -14.77
C ILE A 35 -6.40 12.25 -14.59
N GLN A 36 -5.89 11.54 -15.61
CA GLN A 36 -5.71 10.09 -15.55
C GLN A 36 -4.75 9.72 -14.42
N SER A 37 -3.61 10.40 -14.32
CA SER A 37 -2.65 10.18 -13.22
C SER A 37 -3.25 10.47 -11.85
N MET A 38 -4.10 11.48 -11.71
CA MET A 38 -4.81 11.75 -10.45
C MET A 38 -5.81 10.65 -10.08
N ILE A 39 -6.55 10.13 -11.06
CA ILE A 39 -7.49 9.02 -10.85
C ILE A 39 -6.74 7.75 -10.43
N GLU A 40 -5.65 7.41 -11.14
CA GLU A 40 -4.81 6.25 -10.82
C GLU A 40 -4.20 6.38 -9.41
N GLY A 41 -3.71 7.57 -9.03
CA GLY A 41 -3.19 7.83 -7.69
C GLY A 41 -4.25 7.70 -6.58
N GLU A 42 -5.47 8.19 -6.82
CA GLU A 42 -6.57 8.05 -5.85
C GLU A 42 -7.00 6.58 -5.69
N GLN A 43 -7.04 5.82 -6.77
CA GLN A 43 -7.32 4.39 -6.75
C GLN A 43 -6.28 3.62 -5.94
N ASN A 44 -4.99 3.87 -6.17
CA ASN A 44 -3.93 3.25 -5.39
C ASN A 44 -4.02 3.59 -3.90
N ASN A 45 -4.34 4.84 -3.58
CA ASN A 45 -4.51 5.26 -2.20
C ASN A 45 -5.71 4.57 -1.52
N PHE A 46 -6.81 4.38 -2.26
CA PHE A 46 -7.96 3.61 -1.78
C PHE A 46 -7.58 2.15 -1.51
N GLU A 47 -6.89 1.49 -2.44
CA GLU A 47 -6.42 0.11 -2.28
C GLU A 47 -5.47 -0.02 -1.09
N ARG A 48 -4.53 0.91 -0.95
CA ARG A 48 -3.63 0.98 0.20
C ARG A 48 -4.40 1.08 1.51
N THR A 49 -5.35 2.01 1.60
CA THR A 49 -6.16 2.21 2.81
C THR A 49 -6.95 0.94 3.15
N SER A 50 -7.58 0.33 2.15
CA SER A 50 -8.30 -0.94 2.31
C SER A 50 -7.40 -2.06 2.83
N LEU A 51 -6.17 -2.19 2.29
CA LEU A 51 -5.21 -3.20 2.74
C LEU A 51 -4.74 -2.97 4.18
N GLU A 52 -4.48 -1.70 4.56
CA GLU A 52 -4.13 -1.33 5.93
C GLU A 52 -5.27 -1.65 6.90
N GLU A 53 -6.50 -1.22 6.60
CA GLU A 53 -7.68 -1.47 7.45
C GLU A 53 -8.00 -2.96 7.62
N ASN A 54 -7.95 -3.74 6.54
CA ASN A 54 -8.20 -5.19 6.61
C ASN A 54 -7.09 -5.92 7.39
N THR A 55 -5.84 -5.48 7.26
CA THR A 55 -4.72 -6.03 8.05
C THR A 55 -4.97 -5.82 9.55
N ASP A 56 -5.32 -4.60 9.95
CA ASP A 56 -5.63 -4.26 11.34
C ASP A 56 -6.83 -5.07 11.85
N HIS A 57 -7.88 -5.18 11.04
CA HIS A 57 -9.07 -5.96 11.39
C HIS A 57 -8.78 -7.45 11.60
N ILE A 58 -7.94 -8.05 10.75
CA ILE A 58 -7.53 -9.46 10.89
C ILE A 58 -6.75 -9.67 12.19
N ILE A 59 -5.84 -8.76 12.53
CA ILE A 59 -5.07 -8.84 13.77
C ILE A 59 -6.01 -8.74 14.97
N GLU A 60 -6.89 -7.74 14.99
CA GLU A 60 -7.83 -7.50 16.09
C GLU A 60 -8.80 -8.67 16.27
N SER A 61 -9.45 -9.11 15.20
CA SER A 61 -10.41 -10.23 15.24
C SER A 61 -9.74 -11.53 15.68
N THR A 62 -8.56 -11.86 15.12
CA THR A 62 -7.82 -13.06 15.52
C THR A 62 -7.42 -12.98 16.99
N LEU A 63 -6.92 -11.84 17.45
CA LEU A 63 -6.54 -11.65 18.84
C LEU A 63 -7.77 -11.81 19.76
N GLN A 64 -8.89 -11.18 19.42
CA GLN A 64 -10.13 -11.30 20.19
C GLN A 64 -10.63 -12.75 20.27
N GLU A 65 -10.65 -13.48 19.15
CA GLU A 65 -11.07 -14.88 19.10
C GLU A 65 -10.18 -15.78 19.96
N GLN A 66 -8.85 -15.63 19.85
CA GLN A 66 -7.91 -16.44 20.63
C GLN A 66 -8.02 -16.15 22.14
N LEU A 67 -8.15 -14.89 22.52
CA LEU A 67 -8.30 -14.54 23.93
C LEU A 67 -9.68 -14.98 24.49
N ALA A 68 -10.73 -14.98 23.67
CA ALA A 68 -12.07 -15.43 24.07
C ALA A 68 -12.14 -16.94 24.37
N ILE A 69 -11.26 -17.74 23.76
CA ILE A 69 -11.09 -19.17 24.08
C ILE A 69 -10.04 -19.43 25.17
N GLU A 70 -9.62 -18.38 25.88
CA GLU A 70 -8.57 -18.41 26.92
C GLU A 70 -7.21 -18.94 26.43
N GLU A 71 -6.84 -18.72 25.16
CA GLU A 71 -5.47 -19.00 24.70
C GLU A 71 -4.52 -17.93 25.25
N LEU A 72 -3.65 -18.33 26.18
CA LEU A 72 -2.72 -17.44 26.87
C LEU A 72 -1.28 -17.55 26.35
N ASN A 73 -1.00 -18.47 25.43
CA ASN A 73 0.32 -18.64 24.84
C ASN A 73 0.53 -17.63 23.70
N PRO A 74 1.39 -16.61 23.86
CA PRO A 74 1.57 -15.58 22.85
C PRO A 74 2.11 -16.11 21.53
N LEU A 75 2.85 -17.24 21.55
CA LEU A 75 3.37 -17.85 20.32
C LEU A 75 2.25 -18.46 19.48
N ILE A 76 1.27 -19.12 20.11
CA ILE A 76 0.12 -19.73 19.41
C ILE A 76 -0.74 -18.63 18.79
N VAL A 77 -1.02 -17.56 19.55
CA VAL A 77 -1.78 -16.41 19.05
C VAL A 77 -1.05 -15.71 17.89
N ASN A 78 0.27 -15.50 18.01
CA ASN A 78 1.07 -14.90 16.94
C ASN A 78 1.07 -15.78 15.68
N GLN A 79 1.12 -17.10 15.84
CA GLN A 79 1.03 -18.05 14.73
C GLN A 79 -0.32 -17.95 14.03
N ALA A 80 -1.43 -17.88 14.77
CA ALA A 80 -2.77 -17.72 14.19
C ALA A 80 -2.89 -16.41 13.41
N ILE A 81 -2.43 -15.28 13.99
CA ILE A 81 -2.41 -13.98 13.32
C ILE A 81 -1.60 -14.05 12.02
N SER A 82 -0.41 -14.65 12.07
CA SER A 82 0.48 -14.74 10.91
C SER A 82 -0.10 -15.59 9.78
N GLN A 83 -0.79 -16.68 10.12
CA GLN A 83 -1.46 -17.54 9.15
C GLN A 83 -2.64 -16.85 8.49
N ASN A 84 -3.48 -16.15 9.27
CA ASN A 84 -4.63 -15.42 8.75
C ASN A 84 -4.21 -14.26 7.85
N LEU A 85 -3.18 -13.50 8.24
CA LEU A 85 -2.62 -12.44 7.39
C LEU A 85 -2.01 -12.99 6.11
N PHE A 86 -1.26 -14.11 6.19
CA PHE A 86 -0.69 -14.72 5.00
C PHE A 86 -1.78 -15.19 4.02
N ALA A 87 -2.84 -15.85 4.54
CA ALA A 87 -3.98 -16.27 3.72
C ALA A 87 -4.64 -15.07 3.04
N PHE A 88 -4.90 -14.00 3.79
CA PHE A 88 -5.44 -12.75 3.24
C PHE A 88 -4.59 -12.18 2.10
N PHE A 89 -3.26 -12.07 2.30
CA PHE A 89 -2.37 -11.59 1.24
C PHE A 89 -2.40 -12.49 0.00
N GLN A 90 -2.39 -13.82 0.18
CA GLN A 90 -2.49 -14.75 -0.94
C GLN A 90 -3.83 -14.63 -1.68
N ASP A 91 -4.94 -14.46 -0.96
CA ASP A 91 -6.25 -14.27 -1.56
C ASP A 91 -6.28 -12.99 -2.42
N ILE A 92 -5.70 -11.89 -1.93
CA ILE A 92 -5.58 -10.65 -2.71
C ILE A 92 -4.70 -10.84 -3.96
N GLU A 93 -3.54 -11.49 -3.87
CA GLU A 93 -2.68 -11.75 -5.04
C GLU A 93 -3.38 -12.62 -6.09
N ASN A 94 -4.22 -13.56 -5.65
CA ASN A 94 -4.99 -14.45 -6.52
C ASN A 94 -6.16 -13.72 -7.20
N GLU A 95 -6.85 -12.82 -6.48
CA GLU A 95 -7.98 -12.06 -7.00
C GLU A 95 -7.55 -10.86 -7.85
N ASN A 96 -6.39 -10.27 -7.54
CA ASN A 96 -5.88 -9.08 -8.19
C ASN A 96 -4.42 -9.24 -8.60
N GLN A 97 -4.20 -9.58 -9.88
CA GLN A 97 -2.86 -9.78 -10.46
C GLN A 97 -1.96 -8.53 -10.41
N ASN A 98 -2.55 -7.36 -10.14
CA ASN A 98 -1.82 -6.11 -10.06
C ASN A 98 -1.21 -5.86 -8.68
N ILE A 99 -1.62 -6.62 -7.65
CA ILE A 99 -1.16 -6.46 -6.28
C ILE A 99 -0.28 -7.65 -5.92
N GLN A 100 0.90 -7.36 -5.37
CA GLN A 100 1.85 -8.38 -4.91
C GLN A 100 2.46 -7.96 -3.58
N PHE A 101 2.73 -8.92 -2.70
CA PHE A 101 3.27 -8.67 -1.37
C PHE A 101 4.67 -9.24 -1.21
N TYR A 102 5.52 -8.45 -0.58
CA TYR A 102 6.92 -8.79 -0.36
C TYR A 102 7.35 -8.41 1.05
N TRP A 103 8.47 -8.97 1.50
CA TRP A 103 9.21 -8.38 2.59
C TRP A 103 10.52 -7.79 2.09
N VAL A 104 10.96 -6.75 2.78
CA VAL A 104 12.17 -6.00 2.44
C VAL A 104 12.97 -5.68 3.70
N GLN A 105 14.27 -5.44 3.50
CA GLN A 105 15.11 -4.82 4.52
C GLN A 105 15.01 -3.30 4.39
N VAL A 106 14.54 -2.63 5.43
CA VAL A 106 14.38 -1.18 5.47
C VAL A 106 15.48 -0.59 6.36
N THR A 107 16.21 0.39 5.85
CA THR A 107 17.04 1.29 6.67
C THR A 107 16.28 2.60 6.88
N PRO A 108 16.59 3.39 7.93
CA PRO A 108 16.00 4.72 8.11
C PRO A 108 16.09 5.61 6.85
N GLU A 109 17.14 5.44 6.04
CA GLU A 109 17.39 6.19 4.81
C GLU A 109 16.57 5.68 3.59
N SER A 110 16.03 4.47 3.66
CA SER A 110 15.29 3.82 2.57
C SER A 110 13.77 3.80 2.77
N TYR A 111 13.26 4.29 3.90
CA TYR A 111 11.82 4.55 4.08
C TYR A 111 11.25 5.45 2.97
N ASP A 112 12.03 6.46 2.55
CA ASP A 112 11.63 7.39 1.47
C ASP A 112 11.89 6.83 0.05
N ARG A 113 12.51 5.64 -0.06
CA ARG A 113 13.00 5.07 -1.33
C ARG A 113 12.81 3.55 -1.41
N ILE A 114 11.65 3.06 -0.98
CA ILE A 114 11.33 1.63 -0.96
C ILE A 114 11.49 0.98 -2.35
N LEU A 115 11.28 1.74 -3.42
CA LEU A 115 11.50 1.35 -4.82
C LEU A 115 12.91 0.83 -5.14
N LEU A 116 13.90 1.12 -4.30
CA LEU A 116 15.30 0.74 -4.51
C LEU A 116 15.71 -0.53 -3.75
N VAL A 117 14.79 -1.13 -2.99
CA VAL A 117 15.08 -2.31 -2.17
C VAL A 117 14.66 -3.57 -2.92
N GLU A 118 15.52 -4.59 -2.93
CA GLU A 118 15.24 -5.87 -3.57
C GLU A 118 14.11 -6.61 -2.82
N PRO A 119 12.95 -6.83 -3.46
CA PRO A 119 11.80 -7.47 -2.82
C PRO A 119 12.05 -8.97 -2.66
N ASN A 120 11.67 -9.52 -1.50
CA ASN A 120 11.75 -10.95 -1.23
C ASN A 120 10.33 -11.53 -1.08
N PRO A 121 10.08 -12.75 -1.55
CA PRO A 121 8.76 -13.39 -1.42
C PRO A 121 8.31 -13.46 0.03
N LEU A 122 7.06 -13.08 0.27
CA LEU A 122 6.46 -13.17 1.60
C LEU A 122 6.11 -14.63 1.94
N THR A 123 6.33 -15.03 3.19
CA THR A 123 5.89 -16.34 3.71
C THR A 123 5.22 -16.15 5.08
N ALA A 124 4.40 -17.12 5.49
CA ALA A 124 3.79 -17.12 6.82
C ALA A 124 4.84 -17.08 7.94
N GLU A 125 5.95 -17.82 7.79
CA GLU A 125 7.07 -17.77 8.75
C GLU A 125 7.65 -16.36 8.83
N LYS A 126 7.76 -15.67 7.69
CA LYS A 126 8.31 -14.33 7.67
C LYS A 126 7.39 -13.33 8.35
N ILE A 127 6.08 -13.43 8.13
CA ILE A 127 5.09 -12.62 8.83
C ILE A 127 5.21 -12.86 10.35
N MET A 128 5.36 -14.11 10.77
CA MET A 128 5.55 -14.47 12.17
C MET A 128 6.84 -13.89 12.77
N GLU A 129 7.94 -13.83 12.01
CA GLU A 129 9.17 -13.16 12.46
C GLU A 129 9.00 -11.64 12.64
N LEU A 130 8.12 -11.02 11.84
CA LEU A 130 7.88 -9.58 11.83
C LEU A 130 6.76 -9.14 12.78
N THR A 131 6.04 -10.10 13.37
CA THR A 131 4.92 -9.88 14.27
C THR A 131 5.29 -10.32 15.67
N LYS A 132 4.93 -9.52 16.67
CA LYS A 132 5.16 -9.82 18.08
C LYS A 132 3.86 -9.69 18.86
N THR A 133 3.49 -10.74 19.57
CA THR A 133 2.32 -10.74 20.45
C THR A 133 2.76 -10.86 21.92
N LEU A 134 2.07 -10.13 22.79
CA LEU A 134 2.19 -10.17 24.24
C LEU A 134 0.80 -10.46 24.81
N ILE A 135 0.73 -11.33 25.83
CA ILE A 135 -0.53 -11.63 26.52
C ILE A 135 -0.28 -11.50 28.02
N VAL A 136 -1.16 -10.76 28.70
CA VAL A 136 -1.09 -10.48 30.13
C VAL A 136 -2.45 -10.80 30.75
N LYS A 137 -2.46 -11.66 31.77
CA LYS A 137 -3.64 -11.96 32.57
C LYS A 137 -3.54 -11.28 33.94
N THR A 138 -4.50 -10.41 34.26
CA THR A 138 -4.61 -9.71 35.55
C THR A 138 -5.97 -9.98 36.17
N GLY A 139 -6.04 -10.92 37.10
CA GLY A 139 -7.31 -11.40 37.65
C GLY A 139 -8.16 -12.07 36.58
N ASN A 140 -9.36 -11.53 36.37
CA ASN A 140 -10.32 -12.00 35.35
C ASN A 140 -10.17 -11.26 34.00
N ILE A 141 -9.18 -10.38 33.87
CA ILE A 141 -8.95 -9.64 32.62
C ILE A 141 -7.77 -10.26 31.90
N VAL A 142 -7.95 -10.62 30.63
CA VAL A 142 -6.87 -11.00 29.73
C VAL A 142 -6.70 -9.88 28.70
N THR A 143 -5.48 -9.37 28.59
CA THR A 143 -5.10 -8.35 27.61
C THR A 143 -4.09 -8.95 26.64
N GLY A 144 -4.35 -8.81 25.35
CA GLY A 144 -3.38 -9.11 24.30
C GLY A 144 -2.93 -7.83 23.63
N GLU A 145 -1.65 -7.76 23.27
CA GLU A 145 -1.07 -6.68 22.47
C GLU A 145 -0.28 -7.31 21.32
N THR A 146 -0.54 -6.90 20.10
CA THR A 146 0.22 -7.34 18.91
C THR A 146 0.84 -6.14 18.23
N VAL A 147 2.14 -6.23 17.96
CA VAL A 147 2.91 -5.29 17.16
C VAL A 147 3.20 -5.95 15.81
N PHE A 148 2.67 -5.35 14.75
CA PHE A 148 2.89 -5.77 13.37
C PHE A 148 3.89 -4.82 12.70
N THR A 149 4.83 -5.39 11.93
CA THR A 149 5.79 -4.64 11.08
C THR A 149 6.45 -3.44 11.79
N GLY A 150 7.52 -3.71 12.53
CA GLY A 150 8.25 -2.69 13.31
C GLY A 150 8.62 -3.10 14.74
N GLY A 151 8.45 -4.38 15.10
CA GLY A 151 8.81 -4.95 16.40
C GLY A 151 10.33 -5.01 16.69
N LEU A 152 10.88 -6.19 16.99
CA LEU A 152 12.28 -6.37 17.40
C LEU A 152 13.31 -6.17 16.28
N ARG A 153 12.88 -6.26 15.01
CA ARG A 153 13.70 -6.07 13.82
C ARG A 153 13.21 -4.84 13.07
N GLN A 154 13.56 -3.66 13.58
CA GLN A 154 13.21 -2.34 13.01
C GLN A 154 13.67 -2.14 11.55
N ASN A 155 14.48 -3.06 11.02
CA ASN A 155 15.03 -2.96 9.69
C ASN A 155 14.32 -3.87 8.67
N GLN A 156 13.12 -4.36 8.96
CA GLN A 156 12.36 -5.20 8.03
C GLN A 156 10.90 -4.78 8.01
N ALA A 157 10.29 -4.80 6.83
CA ALA A 157 8.89 -4.47 6.65
C ALA A 157 8.25 -5.32 5.56
N ILE A 158 6.92 -5.35 5.59
CA ILE A 158 6.09 -5.91 4.52
C ILE A 158 5.67 -4.74 3.62
N ILE A 159 5.76 -4.95 2.32
CA ILE A 159 5.34 -3.99 1.31
C ILE A 159 4.33 -4.63 0.37
N ALA A 160 3.39 -3.83 -0.11
CA ALA A 160 2.61 -4.13 -1.30
C ALA A 160 3.20 -3.39 -2.48
N HIS A 161 3.23 -4.07 -3.62
CA HIS A 161 3.47 -3.51 -4.93
C HIS A 161 2.13 -3.48 -5.67
N ILE A 162 1.66 -2.29 -6.03
CA ILE A 162 0.50 -2.10 -6.90
C ILE A 162 1.00 -1.65 -8.26
N SER A 163 0.64 -2.41 -9.29
CA SER A 163 0.99 -2.14 -10.68
C SER A 163 -0.25 -1.78 -11.49
N SER A 164 -0.17 -0.67 -12.20
CA SER A 164 -1.14 -0.27 -13.22
C SER A 164 -0.39 -0.05 -14.54
N PRO A 165 -1.09 0.04 -15.70
CA PRO A 165 -0.44 0.14 -17.00
C PRO A 165 0.61 1.26 -17.11
N ASN A 166 0.45 2.35 -16.36
CA ASN A 166 1.32 3.54 -16.42
C ASN A 166 1.93 3.94 -15.07
N HIS A 167 1.62 3.22 -13.98
CA HIS A 167 2.04 3.60 -12.64
C HIS A 167 2.37 2.37 -11.80
N GLN A 168 3.52 2.39 -11.14
CA GLN A 168 3.93 1.38 -10.17
C GLN A 168 4.20 2.06 -8.85
N GLU A 169 3.61 1.53 -7.79
CA GLU A 169 3.74 2.07 -6.45
C GLU A 169 4.05 0.96 -5.46
N PHE A 170 4.94 1.28 -4.52
CA PHE A 170 5.26 0.40 -3.40
C PHE A 170 4.95 1.16 -2.12
N PHE A 171 4.21 0.53 -1.21
CA PHE A 171 3.92 1.09 0.11
C PHE A 171 4.09 0.05 1.20
N LEU A 172 4.33 0.56 2.41
CA LEU A 172 4.46 -0.25 3.61
C LEU A 172 3.08 -0.62 4.13
N ILE A 173 2.91 -1.87 4.50
CA ILE A 173 1.71 -2.39 5.17
C ILE A 173 2.02 -2.50 6.65
N PRO A 174 1.15 -1.94 7.51
CA PRO A 174 1.27 -0.60 8.06
C PRO A 174 2.57 -0.34 8.85
N ILE A 175 2.83 0.94 9.06
CA ILE A 175 3.98 1.47 9.80
C ILE A 175 3.62 1.52 11.29
N GLN A 176 4.26 0.68 12.11
CA GLN A 176 4.18 0.75 13.58
C GLN A 176 2.74 0.70 14.13
N HIS A 177 2.00 -0.36 13.81
CA HIS A 177 0.70 -0.59 14.41
C HIS A 177 0.83 -1.47 15.66
N SER A 178 0.23 -1.04 16.76
CA SER A 178 0.05 -1.83 17.98
C SER A 178 -1.44 -1.97 18.27
N THR A 179 -1.96 -3.19 18.14
CA THR A 179 -3.36 -3.50 18.47
C THR A 179 -3.44 -4.03 19.89
N ILE A 180 -4.37 -3.49 20.71
CA ILE A 180 -4.60 -3.95 22.08
C ILE A 180 -6.05 -4.42 22.21
N VAL A 181 -6.25 -5.65 22.66
CA VAL A 181 -7.57 -6.24 22.92
C VAL A 181 -7.68 -6.68 24.37
N GLN A 182 -8.85 -6.47 24.97
CA GLN A 182 -9.17 -6.92 26.33
C GLN A 182 -10.44 -7.76 26.33
N VAL A 183 -10.39 -8.90 27.00
CA VAL A 183 -11.55 -9.76 27.25
C VAL A 183 -11.66 -10.10 28.74
N ILE A 184 -12.90 -10.31 29.18
CA ILE A 184 -13.21 -10.79 30.53
C ILE A 184 -13.26 -12.32 30.46
N ALA A 185 -12.35 -12.97 31.18
CA ALA A 185 -12.30 -14.42 31.39
C ALA A 185 -13.09 -14.84 32.63
#